data_AF-A0A088EWP9-F1
#
_entry.id   AF-A0A088EWP9-F1
#
_cell.length_a   1.000
_cell.length_b   1.000
_cell.length_c   1.000
_cell.angle_alpha   90.00
_cell.angle_beta   90.00
_cell.angle_gamma   90.00
#
_symmetry.space_group_name_H-M   'P 1'
#
loop_
_entity.id
_entity.type
_entity.pdbx_description
1 polymer ?
#
loop_
_entity_poly.entity_id
_entity_poly.type
_entity_poly.pdbx_seq_one_letter_code
_entity_poly.pdbx_strand_id
1 'polypeptide(L)'
;MEPKKLYTVVTTERNVRNSTAVEAVFSTRNKAERYLNHFFKNAKNTERYIVETLLDPLEEEINNENHYYFAAAYVEDDEDFYRVQVDRTSDNIYENETNQLRFDGDELPDIDFYCFASSPEEAFQKFRSHLLPYFEEHNITLPLTEPKYNQHPSFY
;
A
#
# COMPACT_ATOMS: atom_id res chain seq x y z
N MET A 1 -0.85 -4.29 -28.50
CA MET A 1 -2.12 -3.96 -27.81
C MET A 1 -2.08 -2.47 -27.51
N GLU A 2 -3.18 -1.76 -27.70
CA GLU A 2 -3.26 -0.36 -27.21
C GLU A 2 -3.27 -0.37 -25.68
N PRO A 3 -2.56 0.55 -25.01
CA PRO A 3 -2.57 0.63 -23.56
C PRO A 3 -4.00 0.90 -23.07
N LYS A 4 -4.51 0.02 -22.21
CA LYS A 4 -5.81 0.25 -21.55
C LYS A 4 -5.68 1.53 -20.69
N LYS A 5 -6.70 2.38 -20.72
CA LYS A 5 -6.71 3.62 -19.93
C LYS A 5 -7.30 3.35 -18.56
N LEU A 6 -6.61 3.73 -17.50
CA LEU A 6 -7.16 3.74 -16.15
C LEU A 6 -7.57 5.15 -15.76
N TYR A 7 -8.54 5.21 -14.86
CA TYR A 7 -9.09 6.44 -14.35
C TYR A 7 -8.72 6.55 -12.89
N THR A 8 -7.72 7.38 -12.60
CA THR A 8 -7.21 7.58 -11.26
C THR A 8 -7.95 8.74 -10.60
N VAL A 9 -8.47 8.53 -9.40
CA VAL A 9 -8.97 9.63 -8.57
C VAL A 9 -7.77 10.24 -7.87
N VAL A 10 -7.45 11.47 -8.25
CA VAL A 10 -6.37 12.24 -7.66
C VAL A 10 -6.97 13.34 -6.81
N THR A 11 -6.51 13.43 -5.58
CA THR A 11 -6.97 14.43 -4.62
C THR A 11 -5.89 15.46 -4.38
N THR A 12 -6.27 16.73 -4.49
CA THR A 12 -5.43 17.87 -4.16
C THR A 12 -6.11 18.71 -3.09
N GLU A 13 -5.48 18.84 -1.92
CA GLU A 13 -5.92 19.78 -0.91
C GLU A 13 -5.60 21.21 -1.33
N ARG A 14 -6.59 22.10 -1.24
CA ARG A 14 -6.36 23.51 -1.55
C ARG A 14 -5.43 24.12 -0.49
N ASN A 15 -4.43 24.86 -0.94
CA ASN A 15 -3.42 25.58 -0.12
C ASN A 15 -2.33 24.72 0.52
N VAL A 16 -2.23 23.43 0.18
CA VAL A 16 -1.09 22.59 0.56
C VAL A 16 -0.21 22.39 -0.67
N ARG A 17 1.03 22.89 -0.63
CA ARG A 17 2.01 22.61 -1.69
C ARG A 17 2.35 21.12 -1.65
N ASN A 18 2.22 20.44 -2.79
CA ASN A 18 2.62 19.04 -3.00
C ASN A 18 1.78 17.97 -2.29
N SER A 19 0.49 18.20 -1.99
CA SER A 19 -0.41 17.11 -1.61
C SER A 19 -1.21 16.64 -2.84
N THR A 20 -0.59 15.81 -3.68
CA THR A 20 -1.30 15.14 -4.79
C THR A 20 -1.22 13.65 -4.55
N ALA A 21 -2.34 13.05 -4.17
CA ALA A 21 -2.41 11.64 -3.77
C ALA A 21 -3.30 10.85 -4.74
N VAL A 22 -2.86 9.64 -5.10
CA VAL A 22 -3.65 8.67 -5.86
C VAL A 22 -4.53 7.91 -4.88
N GLU A 23 -5.79 8.30 -4.76
CA GLU A 23 -6.74 7.69 -3.81
C GLU A 23 -7.27 6.34 -4.30
N ALA A 24 -7.47 6.19 -5.62
CA ALA A 24 -8.00 4.95 -6.18
C ALA A 24 -7.81 4.89 -7.70
N VAL A 25 -7.70 3.67 -8.22
CA VAL A 25 -7.50 3.38 -9.65
C VAL A 25 -8.68 2.56 -10.17
N PHE A 26 -9.31 3.01 -11.25
CA PHE A 26 -10.50 2.37 -11.79
C PHE A 26 -10.34 1.95 -13.26
N SER A 27 -10.92 0.79 -13.58
CA SER A 27 -10.94 0.25 -14.94
C SER A 27 -11.79 1.06 -15.93
N THR A 28 -12.67 1.94 -15.44
CA THR A 28 -13.51 2.83 -16.27
C THR A 28 -13.79 4.14 -15.55
N ARG A 29 -14.04 5.21 -16.32
CA ARG A 29 -14.40 6.54 -15.80
C ARG A 29 -15.63 6.50 -14.90
N ASN A 30 -16.67 5.77 -15.33
CA ASN A 30 -17.93 5.68 -14.59
C ASN A 30 -17.73 5.06 -13.19
N LYS A 31 -16.78 4.13 -13.03
CA LYS A 31 -16.46 3.57 -11.71
C LYS A 31 -15.77 4.62 -10.82
N ALA A 32 -14.82 5.38 -11.38
CA ALA A 32 -14.17 6.49 -10.68
C ALA A 32 -15.18 7.58 -10.27
N GLU A 33 -16.10 7.96 -11.16
CA GLU A 33 -17.13 8.95 -10.87
C GLU A 33 -18.11 8.46 -9.78
N ARG A 34 -18.48 7.18 -9.78
CA ARG A 34 -19.32 6.60 -8.72
C ARG A 34 -18.62 6.64 -7.36
N TYR A 35 -17.33 6.30 -7.31
CA TYR A 35 -16.53 6.40 -6.09
C TYR A 35 -16.50 7.84 -5.55
N LEU A 36 -16.18 8.82 -6.41
CA LEU A 36 -16.19 10.24 -6.04
C LEU A 36 -17.55 10.70 -5.49
N ASN A 37 -18.63 10.34 -6.18
CA ASN A 37 -19.98 10.72 -5.79
C ASN A 37 -20.46 10.05 -4.49
N HIS A 38 -19.96 8.85 -4.18
CA HIS A 38 -20.34 8.11 -2.98
C HIS A 38 -19.65 8.68 -1.74
N PHE A 39 -18.33 8.88 -1.80
CA PHE A 39 -17.54 9.26 -0.63
C PHE A 39 -17.39 10.77 -0.44
N PHE A 40 -17.49 11.57 -1.51
CA PHE A 40 -17.04 12.97 -1.48
C PHE A 40 -18.08 13.99 -1.93
N LYS A 41 -19.37 13.63 -1.92
CA LYS A 41 -20.49 14.48 -2.38
C LYS A 41 -20.51 15.90 -1.77
N ASN A 42 -19.91 16.11 -0.61
CA ASN A 42 -19.95 17.36 0.17
C ASN A 42 -18.58 17.99 0.48
N ALA A 43 -17.49 17.55 -0.16
CA ALA A 43 -16.16 18.10 0.13
C ALA A 43 -16.01 19.56 -0.35
N LYS A 44 -15.58 20.48 0.53
CA LYS A 44 -15.49 21.93 0.24
C LYS A 44 -14.07 22.46 -0.01
N ASN A 45 -13.06 21.79 0.51
CA ASN A 45 -11.68 22.29 0.56
C ASN A 45 -10.69 21.50 -0.31
N THR A 46 -11.21 20.62 -1.16
CA THR A 46 -10.39 19.66 -1.90
C THR A 46 -10.83 19.64 -3.35
N GLU A 47 -9.89 19.76 -4.28
CA GLU A 47 -10.12 19.56 -5.70
C GLU A 47 -9.74 18.14 -6.06
N ARG A 48 -10.66 17.43 -6.74
CA ARG A 48 -10.45 16.05 -7.15
C ARG A 48 -10.63 15.92 -8.64
N TYR A 49 -9.68 15.25 -9.27
CA TYR A 49 -9.66 15.08 -10.71
C TYR A 49 -9.59 13.59 -11.03
N ILE A 50 -10.36 13.20 -12.04
CA ILE A 50 -10.17 11.90 -12.69
C ILE A 50 -9.14 12.12 -13.78
N VAL A 51 -7.94 11.58 -13.57
CA VAL A 51 -6.86 11.64 -14.56
C VAL A 51 -6.82 10.31 -15.32
N GLU A 52 -6.69 10.38 -16.64
CA GLU A 52 -6.35 9.21 -17.44
C GLU A 52 -4.87 8.92 -17.23
N THR A 53 -4.56 7.81 -16.56
CA THR A 53 -3.19 7.36 -16.31
C THR A 53 -2.86 6.25 -17.31
N LEU A 54 -1.70 6.39 -17.99
CA LEU A 54 -1.15 5.32 -18.82
C LEU A 54 -0.67 4.18 -17.91
N LEU A 55 -0.89 2.96 -18.38
CA LEU A 55 -0.83 1.73 -17.60
C LEU A 55 0.56 1.27 -17.16
N ASP A 56 1.60 2.02 -17.47
CA ASP A 56 2.98 1.68 -17.15
C ASP A 56 3.35 2.45 -15.86
N PRO A 57 3.53 1.80 -14.67
CA PRO A 57 3.94 0.40 -14.47
C PRO A 57 2.93 -0.57 -13.79
N LEU A 58 1.65 -0.22 -13.61
CA LEU A 58 0.69 -1.02 -12.81
C LEU A 58 -0.19 -1.99 -13.64
N GLU A 59 0.10 -2.16 -14.93
CA GLU A 59 -0.72 -2.96 -15.85
C GLU A 59 -0.82 -4.43 -15.52
N GLU A 60 0.31 -5.04 -15.22
CA GLU A 60 0.35 -6.45 -14.90
C GLU A 60 -0.42 -6.71 -13.61
N GLU A 61 -0.26 -5.87 -12.60
CA GLU A 61 -0.93 -6.02 -11.31
C GLU A 61 -2.45 -5.94 -11.42
N ILE A 62 -2.96 -5.02 -12.23
CA ILE A 62 -4.40 -4.85 -12.46
C ILE A 62 -4.97 -5.99 -13.33
N ASN A 63 -4.23 -6.44 -14.33
CA ASN A 63 -4.65 -7.57 -15.16
C ASN A 63 -4.63 -8.89 -14.37
N ASN A 64 -3.74 -9.01 -13.38
CA ASN A 64 -3.65 -10.17 -12.49
C ASN A 64 -4.64 -10.12 -11.31
N GLU A 65 -5.48 -9.09 -11.23
CA GLU A 65 -6.43 -8.85 -10.14
C GLU A 65 -5.77 -8.74 -8.75
N ASN A 66 -4.49 -8.37 -8.71
CA ASN A 66 -3.75 -8.22 -7.47
C ASN A 66 -4.30 -7.06 -6.63
N HIS A 67 -4.10 -7.15 -5.33
CA HIS A 67 -4.45 -6.13 -4.36
C HIS A 67 -3.19 -5.51 -3.78
N TYR A 68 -3.29 -4.25 -3.36
CA TYR A 68 -2.20 -3.57 -2.68
C TYR A 68 -2.25 -3.90 -1.19
N TYR A 69 -1.12 -4.34 -0.66
CA TYR A 69 -0.95 -4.77 0.73
C TYR A 69 0.13 -3.95 1.40
N PHE A 70 -0.10 -3.69 2.67
CA PHE A 70 0.87 -3.21 3.63
C PHE A 70 1.23 -4.37 4.57
N ALA A 71 2.51 -4.60 4.79
CA ALA A 71 3.02 -5.54 5.77
C ALA A 71 3.97 -4.79 6.71
N ALA A 72 3.87 -5.09 8.00
CA ALA A 72 4.71 -4.50 9.03
C ALA A 72 5.29 -5.57 9.95
N ALA A 73 6.52 -5.32 10.43
CA ALA A 73 7.13 -6.02 11.54
C ALA A 73 7.64 -5.01 12.57
N TYR A 74 7.19 -5.12 13.82
CA TYR A 74 7.59 -4.22 14.90
C TYR A 74 7.80 -4.98 16.22
N VAL A 75 8.56 -4.40 17.14
CA VAL A 75 8.80 -4.93 18.49
C VAL A 75 8.08 -4.02 19.48
N GLU A 76 7.21 -4.57 20.33
CA GLU A 76 6.65 -3.83 21.47
C GLU A 76 7.60 -3.90 22.67
N ASP A 77 7.56 -2.91 23.56
CA ASP A 77 8.34 -2.91 24.80
C ASP A 77 8.15 -4.24 25.57
N ASP A 78 9.27 -4.82 26.03
CA ASP A 78 9.34 -6.11 26.74
C ASP A 78 8.99 -7.37 25.90
N GLU A 79 8.98 -7.29 24.56
CA GLU A 79 8.80 -8.47 23.70
C GLU A 79 10.12 -9.02 23.12
N ASP A 80 10.32 -10.34 23.25
CA ASP A 80 11.44 -11.06 22.64
C ASP A 80 11.09 -11.58 21.23
N PHE A 81 10.24 -10.88 20.49
CA PHE A 81 9.83 -11.25 19.13
C PHE A 81 9.31 -10.04 18.33
N TYR A 82 9.32 -10.17 17.01
CA TYR A 82 8.68 -9.23 16.10
C TYR A 82 7.23 -9.63 15.86
N ARG A 83 6.30 -8.72 16.13
CA ARG A 83 4.90 -8.86 15.70
C ARG A 83 4.80 -8.59 14.21
N VAL A 84 4.05 -9.44 13.50
CA VAL A 84 3.78 -9.25 12.08
C VAL A 84 2.32 -8.91 11.83
N GLN A 85 2.09 -7.88 11.03
CA GLN A 85 0.77 -7.46 10.55
C GLN A 85 0.77 -7.38 9.03
N VAL A 86 -0.31 -7.83 8.40
CA VAL A 86 -0.53 -7.70 6.96
C VAL A 86 -1.95 -7.25 6.69
N ASP A 87 -2.06 -6.08 6.07
CA ASP A 87 -3.32 -5.39 5.81
C ASP A 87 -3.49 -5.17 4.32
N ARG A 88 -4.70 -5.43 3.82
CA ARG A 88 -5.08 -4.92 2.50
C ARG A 88 -5.31 -3.41 2.62
N THR A 89 -4.66 -2.61 1.79
CA THR A 89 -4.84 -1.16 1.79
C THR A 89 -5.29 -0.64 0.42
N SER A 90 -6.13 0.39 0.44
CA SER A 90 -6.63 1.07 -0.77
C SER A 90 -6.34 2.57 -0.77
N ASP A 91 -5.73 3.09 0.29
CA ASP A 91 -5.85 4.52 0.59
C ASP A 91 -4.86 5.36 -0.22
N ASN A 92 -3.65 4.83 -0.48
CA ASN A 92 -2.65 5.43 -1.35
C ASN A 92 -1.70 4.35 -1.89
N ILE A 93 -1.47 4.31 -3.20
CA ILE A 93 -0.42 3.47 -3.80
C ILE A 93 0.89 4.28 -3.80
N TYR A 94 1.87 3.82 -3.02
CA TYR A 94 3.22 4.39 -2.98
C TYR A 94 4.11 3.67 -4.01
N GLU A 95 3.99 4.07 -5.27
CA GLU A 95 4.70 3.41 -6.39
C GLU A 95 6.22 3.33 -6.15
N ASN A 96 6.83 4.43 -5.71
CA ASN A 96 8.28 4.50 -5.46
C ASN A 96 8.75 3.68 -4.24
N GLU A 97 7.83 3.25 -3.37
CA GLU A 97 8.11 2.48 -2.16
C GLU A 97 7.69 1.01 -2.31
N THR A 98 7.09 0.65 -3.46
CA THR A 98 6.59 -0.70 -3.69
C THR A 98 7.77 -1.68 -3.81
N ASN A 99 7.66 -2.80 -3.08
CA ASN A 99 8.68 -3.84 -2.92
C ASN A 99 10.00 -3.35 -2.28
N GLN A 100 9.95 -2.27 -1.48
CA GLN A 100 11.08 -1.78 -0.71
C GLN A 100 10.77 -1.86 0.79
N LEU A 101 11.74 -2.30 1.59
CA LEU A 101 11.63 -2.22 3.04
C LEU A 101 11.88 -0.77 3.47
N ARG A 102 11.03 -0.28 4.36
CA ARG A 102 11.24 0.96 5.09
C ARG A 102 11.52 0.62 6.54
N PHE A 103 12.45 1.35 7.14
CA PHE A 103 12.90 1.14 8.50
C PHE A 103 12.68 2.42 9.30
N ASP A 104 12.14 2.30 10.50
CA ASP A 104 12.07 3.36 11.49
C ASP A 104 12.72 2.87 12.80
N GLY A 105 13.57 3.70 13.42
CA GLY A 105 14.41 3.30 14.55
C GLY A 105 15.77 2.70 14.17
N ASP A 106 16.62 2.49 15.18
CA ASP A 106 18.05 2.14 15.00
C ASP A 106 18.35 0.64 15.24
N GLU A 107 18.20 0.13 16.47
CA GLU A 107 18.70 -1.22 16.83
C GLU A 107 17.74 -2.35 16.47
N LEU A 108 16.46 -2.18 16.78
CA LEU A 108 15.37 -3.09 16.41
C LEU A 108 14.33 -2.26 15.66
N PRO A 109 14.53 -2.02 14.35
CA PRO A 109 13.68 -1.10 13.63
C PRO A 109 12.28 -1.68 13.47
N ASP A 110 11.29 -0.80 13.46
CA ASP A 110 9.98 -1.05 12.89
C ASP A 110 10.11 -1.05 11.37
N ILE A 111 9.49 -2.03 10.73
CA ILE A 111 9.75 -2.36 9.33
C ILE A 111 8.45 -2.40 8.58
N ASP A 112 8.35 -1.54 7.58
CA ASP A 112 7.18 -1.39 6.71
C ASP A 112 7.50 -1.89 5.29
N PHE A 113 6.50 -2.45 4.64
CA PHE A 113 6.61 -2.97 3.28
C PHE A 113 5.29 -2.88 2.54
N TYR A 114 5.33 -2.34 1.32
CA TYR A 114 4.17 -2.29 0.44
C TYR A 114 4.38 -3.17 -0.79
N CYS A 115 3.37 -3.95 -1.17
CA CYS A 115 3.43 -4.77 -2.38
C CYS A 115 2.06 -5.03 -3.00
N PHE A 116 2.07 -5.42 -4.28
CA PHE A 116 0.92 -6.06 -4.90
C PHE A 116 0.99 -7.57 -4.71
N ALA A 117 -0.13 -8.19 -4.35
CA ALA A 117 -0.26 -9.63 -4.19
C ALA A 117 -1.71 -10.08 -4.43
N SER A 118 -1.91 -11.34 -4.80
CA SER A 118 -3.23 -11.94 -4.99
C SER A 118 -3.92 -12.31 -3.67
N SER A 119 -3.15 -12.46 -2.59
CA SER A 119 -3.65 -12.80 -1.25
C SER A 119 -2.76 -12.21 -0.14
N PRO A 120 -3.27 -12.12 1.10
CA PRO A 120 -2.45 -11.65 2.22
C PRO A 120 -1.28 -12.61 2.55
N GLU A 121 -1.43 -13.91 2.28
CA GLU A 121 -0.36 -14.89 2.44
C GLU A 121 0.76 -14.67 1.41
N GLU A 122 0.42 -14.36 0.16
CA GLU A 122 1.42 -14.00 -0.86
C GLU A 122 2.13 -12.68 -0.48
N ALA A 123 1.38 -11.69 0.02
CA ALA A 123 1.98 -10.44 0.52
C ALA A 123 2.97 -10.71 1.66
N PHE A 124 2.62 -11.58 2.62
CA PHE A 124 3.52 -11.99 3.69
C PHE A 124 4.75 -12.75 3.17
N GLN A 125 4.59 -13.63 2.18
CA GLN A 125 5.71 -14.33 1.57
C GLN A 125 6.68 -13.36 0.89
N LYS A 126 6.17 -12.37 0.16
CA LYS A 126 6.99 -11.30 -0.44
C LYS A 126 7.70 -10.53 0.65
N PHE A 127 6.99 -10.02 1.65
CA PHE A 127 7.58 -9.30 2.77
C PHE A 127 8.71 -10.10 3.44
N ARG A 128 8.46 -11.35 3.79
CA ARG A 128 9.44 -12.25 4.42
C ARG A 128 10.66 -12.48 3.53
N SER A 129 10.48 -12.58 2.21
CA SER A 129 11.58 -12.79 1.26
C SER A 129 12.53 -11.58 1.18
N HIS A 130 12.03 -10.37 1.43
CA HIS A 130 12.85 -9.16 1.56
C HIS A 130 13.43 -9.01 2.98
N LEU A 131 12.65 -9.35 4.00
CA LEU A 131 12.97 -9.12 5.40
C LEU A 131 14.05 -10.08 5.94
N LEU A 132 13.98 -11.37 5.62
CA LEU A 132 14.92 -12.36 6.17
C LEU A 132 16.38 -12.09 5.77
N PRO A 133 16.71 -11.73 4.51
CA PRO A 133 18.06 -11.31 4.16
C PRO A 133 18.57 -10.14 5.01
N TYR A 134 17.72 -9.15 5.29
CA TYR A 134 18.08 -8.02 6.15
C TYR A 134 18.36 -8.48 7.59
N PHE A 135 17.53 -9.35 8.16
CA PHE A 135 17.77 -9.91 9.50
C PHE A 135 19.09 -10.68 9.56
N GLU A 136 19.41 -11.45 8.54
CA GLU A 136 20.67 -12.19 8.44
C GLU A 136 21.88 -11.22 8.36
N GLU A 137 21.83 -10.22 7.48
CA GLU A 137 22.89 -9.23 7.31
C GLU A 137 23.16 -8.42 8.59
N HIS A 138 22.11 -8.13 9.35
CA HIS A 138 22.17 -7.32 10.56
C HIS A 138 22.23 -8.13 11.87
N ASN A 139 22.32 -9.47 11.80
CA ASN A 139 22.35 -10.38 12.96
C ASN A 139 21.14 -10.23 13.90
N ILE A 140 19.97 -9.93 13.35
CA ILE A 140 18.71 -9.87 14.11
C ILE A 140 18.21 -11.29 14.33
N THR A 141 18.14 -11.73 15.59
CA THR A 141 17.77 -13.11 15.96
C THR A 141 16.36 -13.27 16.49
N LEU A 142 15.64 -12.16 16.69
CA LEU A 142 14.27 -12.18 17.21
C LEU A 142 13.34 -12.89 16.22
N PRO A 143 12.53 -13.87 16.66
CA PRO A 143 11.61 -14.58 15.78
C PRO A 143 10.45 -13.67 15.35
N LEU A 144 9.87 -13.95 14.19
CA LEU A 144 8.60 -13.37 13.75
C LEU A 144 7.43 -14.17 14.35
N THR A 145 6.38 -13.48 14.81
CA THR A 145 5.12 -14.15 15.15
C THR A 145 4.39 -14.65 13.90
N GLU A 146 3.38 -15.49 14.10
CA GLU A 146 2.37 -15.70 13.06
C GLU A 146 1.74 -14.36 12.65
N PRO A 147 1.55 -14.09 11.35
CA PRO A 147 1.02 -12.83 10.86
C PRO A 147 -0.45 -12.67 11.23
N LYS A 148 -0.82 -11.46 11.68
CA LYS A 148 -2.22 -11.05 11.78
C LYS A 148 -2.67 -10.47 10.44
N TYR A 149 -3.64 -11.13 9.80
CA TYR A 149 -4.23 -10.69 8.54
C TYR A 149 -5.48 -9.85 8.80
N ASN A 150 -5.43 -8.54 8.55
CA ASN A 150 -6.65 -7.73 8.57
C ASN A 150 -7.24 -7.63 7.16
N GLN A 151 -8.48 -8.14 7.02
CA GLN A 151 -9.21 -8.13 5.75
C GLN A 151 -9.96 -6.81 5.49
N HIS A 152 -10.00 -5.92 6.48
CA HIS A 152 -10.58 -4.60 6.35
C HIS A 152 -9.46 -3.57 6.14
N PRO A 153 -9.60 -2.61 5.21
CA PRO A 153 -8.66 -1.50 5.13
C PRO A 153 -8.63 -0.80 6.50
N SER A 154 -7.44 -0.75 7.09
CA SER A 154 -7.20 -0.06 8.35
C SER A 154 -7.38 1.44 8.12
N PHE A 155 -8.57 1.96 8.46
CA PHE A 155 -8.84 3.39 8.48
C PHE A 155 -8.09 4.01 9.67
N TYR A 156 -6.81 4.36 9.49
CA TYR A 156 -6.07 5.21 10.42
C TYR A 156 -5.96 6.62 9.87
#